data_AF-A0A7J5Y5M6-F1
#
_entry.id   AF-A0A7J5Y5M6-F1
#
_cell.length_a   1.000
_cell.length_b   1.000
_cell.length_c   1.000
_cell.angle_alpha   90.00
_cell.angle_beta   90.00
_cell.angle_gamma   90.00
#
_symmetry.space_group_name_H-M   'P 1'
#
loop_
_entity.id
_entity.type
_entity.pdbx_description
1 polymer ?
#
loop_
_entity_poly.entity_id
_entity_poly.type
_entity_poly.pdbx_seq_one_letter_code
_entity_poly.pdbx_strand_id
1 'polypeptide(L)'
;MSRHPALVLLLGKLLLLHHQHPERNRSPPGYRRDELQEQGSSSSEGEWWWECLGLLRENAMVTLANISGQLDLSTYPDTICLPILDGLLHWMVSPGPLPFSNSPLPAHPQRLVLECLCKLSIQGGNIDLLLATPPFSRQEKLFTVLLRYIAQRKAQVYREMAVALLSHLAQGDPTASCAITMQKGSVGNFVGFLEDGVSMAQYQQNPHSLLHMGHPPWTRPAST
;
A
#
# COMPACT_ATOMS: atom_id res chain seq x y z
N MET A 1 -9.65 -19.92 9.90
CA MET A 1 -8.23 -19.98 9.43
C MET A 1 -7.32 -19.07 10.24
N SER A 2 -7.71 -17.82 10.54
CA SER A 2 -6.88 -16.85 11.27
C SER A 2 -6.41 -17.27 12.67
N ARG A 3 -7.07 -18.24 13.31
CA ARG A 3 -6.73 -18.75 14.65
C ARG A 3 -5.73 -19.91 14.65
N HIS A 4 -5.29 -20.41 13.49
CA HIS A 4 -4.42 -21.58 13.41
C HIS A 4 -2.92 -21.18 13.41
N PRO A 5 -2.16 -21.36 14.51
CA PRO A 5 -0.82 -20.80 14.64
C PRO A 5 0.15 -21.26 13.56
N ALA A 6 0.11 -22.56 13.20
CA ALA A 6 1.02 -23.10 12.18
C ALA A 6 0.73 -22.53 10.78
N LEU A 7 -0.52 -22.15 10.49
CA LEU A 7 -0.86 -21.54 9.20
C LEU A 7 -0.30 -20.12 9.15
N VAL A 8 -0.53 -19.32 10.19
CA VAL A 8 -0.01 -17.95 10.28
C VAL A 8 1.52 -17.95 10.21
N LEU A 9 2.18 -18.87 10.93
CA LEU A 9 3.63 -19.05 10.87
C LEU A 9 4.12 -19.37 9.45
N LEU A 10 3.45 -20.30 8.75
CA LEU A 10 3.81 -20.66 7.38
C LEU A 10 3.65 -19.49 6.42
N LEU A 11 2.53 -18.77 6.51
CA LEU A 11 2.26 -17.59 5.70
C LEU A 11 3.32 -16.52 5.91
N GLY A 12 3.70 -16.23 7.17
CA GLY A 12 4.73 -15.24 7.50
C GLY A 12 6.10 -15.61 6.95
N LYS A 13 6.49 -16.88 7.04
CA LYS A 13 7.75 -17.36 6.45
C LYS A 13 7.77 -17.22 4.93
N LEU A 14 6.68 -17.56 4.26
CA LEU A 14 6.59 -17.50 2.79
C LEU A 14 6.71 -16.08 2.21
N LEU A 15 6.32 -15.05 2.96
CA LEU A 15 6.36 -13.66 2.48
C LEU A 15 7.75 -13.23 2.02
N LEU A 16 8.80 -13.57 2.77
CA LEU A 16 10.17 -13.15 2.49
C LEU A 16 11.14 -14.31 2.23
N LEU A 17 10.64 -15.55 2.20
CA LEU A 17 11.47 -16.73 1.91
C LEU A 17 12.21 -16.51 0.59
N HIS A 18 13.55 -16.49 0.62
CA HIS A 18 14.42 -16.24 -0.53
C HIS A 18 14.07 -15.01 -1.38
N HIS A 19 13.41 -13.99 -0.80
CA HIS A 19 13.17 -12.72 -1.49
C HIS A 19 14.21 -11.68 -1.07
N GLN A 20 15.10 -11.32 -1.98
CA GLN A 20 16.12 -10.27 -1.78
C GLN A 20 16.00 -9.22 -2.88
N HIS A 21 16.04 -7.94 -2.51
CA HIS A 21 16.17 -6.87 -3.50
C HIS A 21 17.64 -6.71 -3.86
N PRO A 22 18.00 -6.58 -5.16
CA PRO A 22 19.34 -6.14 -5.51
C PRO A 22 19.58 -4.75 -4.92
N GLU A 23 20.69 -4.60 -4.19
CA GLU A 23 21.17 -3.31 -3.69
C GLU A 23 21.19 -2.31 -4.87
N ARG A 24 20.48 -1.19 -4.74
CA ARG A 24 20.51 -0.13 -5.76
C ARG A 24 21.86 0.56 -5.68
N ASN A 25 22.88 -0.03 -6.30
CA ASN A 25 24.25 0.47 -6.30
C ASN A 25 24.25 1.89 -6.90
N ARG A 26 24.55 2.91 -6.08
CA ARG A 26 24.68 4.31 -6.51
C ARG A 26 26.11 4.60 -6.98
N SER A 27 26.75 3.65 -7.65
CA SER A 27 28.12 3.80 -8.16
C SER A 27 28.13 4.67 -9.43
N PRO A 28 29.12 5.56 -9.62
CA PRO A 28 29.30 6.34 -10.85
C PRO A 28 29.41 5.43 -12.09
N PRO A 29 28.95 5.88 -13.27
CA PRO A 29 28.82 5.03 -14.46
C PRO A 29 30.13 4.43 -15.00
N GLY A 30 31.30 4.89 -14.54
CA GLY A 30 32.62 4.36 -14.94
C GLY A 30 32.97 3.00 -14.33
N TYR A 31 32.44 2.66 -13.15
CA TYR A 31 32.73 1.39 -12.46
C TYR A 31 31.79 0.24 -12.89
N ARG A 32 30.75 0.58 -13.65
CA ARG A 32 29.66 -0.34 -14.03
C ARG A 32 30.11 -1.44 -15.00
N ARG A 33 31.18 -1.22 -15.77
CA ARG A 33 31.59 -2.16 -16.82
C ARG A 33 32.29 -3.41 -16.26
N ASP A 34 33.03 -3.25 -15.16
CA ASP A 34 33.71 -4.37 -14.51
C ASP A 34 32.78 -5.10 -13.52
N GLU A 35 31.91 -4.38 -12.79
CA GLU A 35 30.90 -5.02 -11.91
C GLU A 35 29.84 -5.80 -12.70
N LEU A 36 29.38 -5.33 -13.87
CA LEU A 36 28.41 -6.08 -14.68
C LEU A 36 28.97 -7.42 -15.21
N GLN A 37 30.29 -7.58 -15.28
CA GLN A 37 30.92 -8.81 -15.72
C GLN A 37 31.10 -9.82 -14.58
N GLU A 38 31.19 -9.38 -13.33
CA GLU A 38 31.16 -10.25 -12.14
C GLU A 38 29.76 -10.46 -11.54
N GLN A 39 28.81 -9.56 -11.78
CA GLN A 39 27.44 -9.62 -11.26
C GLN A 39 26.47 -10.35 -12.21
N GLY A 40 26.96 -10.77 -13.39
CA GLY A 40 26.25 -11.64 -14.34
C GLY A 40 26.13 -13.11 -13.91
N SER A 41 26.51 -13.45 -12.67
CA SER A 41 26.66 -14.85 -12.21
C SER A 41 26.32 -15.08 -10.72
N SER A 42 25.41 -14.30 -10.13
CA SER A 42 24.73 -14.71 -8.87
C SER A 42 23.35 -15.31 -9.18
N SER A 43 23.42 -16.47 -9.79
CA SER A 43 22.40 -17.49 -10.03
C SER A 43 21.26 -17.53 -9.00
N SER A 44 20.15 -16.84 -9.27
CA SER A 44 18.85 -17.03 -8.60
C SER A 44 17.73 -17.39 -9.58
N GLU A 45 17.95 -17.39 -10.90
CA GLU A 45 16.90 -17.72 -11.86
C GLU A 45 16.99 -19.16 -12.41
N GLY A 46 17.89 -19.99 -11.85
CA GLY A 46 18.18 -21.34 -12.37
C GLY A 46 17.71 -22.51 -11.51
N GLU A 47 17.15 -22.29 -10.31
CA GLU A 47 16.68 -23.39 -9.46
C GLU A 47 15.22 -23.77 -9.72
N TRP A 48 14.93 -25.08 -9.66
CA TRP A 48 13.63 -25.68 -10.01
C TRP A 48 12.44 -25.15 -9.20
N TRP A 49 12.68 -24.57 -8.02
CA TRP A 49 11.63 -24.14 -7.11
C TRP A 49 11.26 -22.66 -7.24
N TRP A 50 11.99 -21.85 -8.02
CA TRP A 50 11.77 -20.40 -8.05
C TRP A 50 10.38 -20.00 -8.55
N GLU A 51 9.90 -20.62 -9.63
CA GLU A 51 8.54 -20.39 -10.16
C GLU A 51 7.47 -20.83 -9.15
N CYS A 52 7.66 -22.01 -8.55
CA CYS A 52 6.77 -22.53 -7.50
C CYS A 52 6.74 -21.61 -6.29
N LEU A 53 7.89 -21.08 -5.85
CA LEU A 53 7.96 -20.17 -4.73
C LEU A 53 7.28 -18.83 -5.03
N GLY A 54 7.39 -18.33 -6.26
CA GLY A 54 6.62 -17.16 -6.72
C GLY A 54 5.12 -17.35 -6.50
N LEU A 55 4.58 -18.48 -6.96
CA LEU A 55 3.17 -18.85 -6.79
C LEU A 55 2.79 -19.06 -5.32
N LEU A 56 3.62 -19.75 -4.53
CA LEU A 56 3.39 -19.95 -3.11
C LEU A 56 3.35 -18.63 -2.35
N ARG A 57 4.21 -17.69 -2.71
CA ARG A 57 4.25 -16.36 -2.09
C ARG A 57 3.02 -15.54 -2.44
N GLU A 58 2.60 -15.55 -3.70
CA GLU A 58 1.36 -14.90 -4.12
C GLU A 58 0.15 -15.48 -3.38
N ASN A 59 0.02 -16.81 -3.36
CA ASN A 59 -1.02 -17.52 -2.63
C ASN A 59 -1.00 -17.19 -1.13
N ALA A 60 0.19 -17.03 -0.53
CA ALA A 60 0.31 -16.60 0.85
C ALA A 60 -0.23 -15.17 1.06
N MET A 61 0.09 -14.22 0.16
CA MET A 61 -0.46 -12.85 0.24
C MET A 61 -1.97 -12.82 0.05
N VAL A 62 -2.51 -13.57 -0.91
CA VAL A 62 -3.97 -13.70 -1.13
C VAL A 62 -4.64 -14.29 0.11
N THR A 63 -4.06 -15.35 0.68
CA THR A 63 -4.58 -15.97 1.90
C THR A 63 -4.57 -14.98 3.06
N LEU A 64 -3.48 -14.24 3.25
CA LEU A 64 -3.38 -13.20 4.28
C LEU A 64 -4.40 -12.08 4.08
N ALA A 65 -4.55 -11.55 2.87
CA ALA A 65 -5.55 -10.54 2.54
C ALA A 65 -6.98 -11.02 2.88
N ASN A 66 -7.28 -12.30 2.65
CA ASN A 66 -8.59 -12.89 2.97
C ASN A 66 -8.83 -13.08 4.47
N ILE A 67 -7.82 -13.50 5.25
CA ILE A 67 -7.99 -13.79 6.69
C ILE A 67 -7.74 -12.58 7.60
N SER A 68 -7.07 -11.54 7.10
CA SER A 68 -6.59 -10.39 7.87
C SER A 68 -7.67 -9.65 8.66
N GLY A 69 -8.91 -9.60 8.16
CA GLY A 69 -10.03 -8.95 8.86
C GLY A 69 -10.40 -9.61 10.18
N GLN A 70 -10.01 -10.88 10.39
CA GLN A 70 -10.23 -11.64 11.62
C GLN A 70 -8.91 -12.08 12.27
N LEU A 71 -7.78 -11.55 11.81
CA LEU A 71 -6.45 -11.92 12.30
C LEU A 71 -6.03 -10.91 13.38
N ASP A 72 -5.98 -11.37 14.62
CA ASP A 72 -5.44 -10.63 15.75
C ASP A 72 -4.03 -11.14 16.05
N LEU A 73 -3.03 -10.38 15.61
CA LEU A 73 -1.61 -10.71 15.78
C LEU A 73 -1.14 -10.53 17.22
N SER A 74 -1.84 -9.76 18.04
CA SER A 74 -1.50 -9.57 19.47
C SER A 74 -1.65 -10.86 20.29
N THR A 75 -2.40 -11.82 19.78
CA THR A 75 -2.58 -13.15 20.40
C THR A 75 -1.46 -14.13 20.10
N TYR A 76 -0.52 -13.77 19.21
CA TYR A 76 0.57 -14.62 18.76
C TYR A 76 1.92 -14.16 19.31
N PRO A 77 2.86 -15.09 19.57
CA PRO A 77 4.22 -14.72 19.93
C PRO A 77 4.95 -14.03 18.76
N ASP A 78 6.00 -13.26 19.10
CA ASP A 78 6.87 -12.54 18.17
C ASP A 78 7.39 -13.40 17.01
N THR A 79 7.67 -14.68 17.28
CA THR A 79 8.14 -15.65 16.27
C THR A 79 7.13 -15.91 15.15
N ILE A 80 5.85 -15.57 15.34
CA ILE A 80 4.77 -15.69 14.37
C ILE A 80 4.36 -14.32 13.82
N CYS A 81 4.17 -13.31 14.67
CA CYS A 81 3.65 -12.02 14.22
C CYS A 81 4.71 -11.16 13.49
N LEU A 82 5.98 -11.18 13.92
CA LEU A 82 7.02 -10.36 13.29
C LEU A 82 7.27 -10.72 11.83
N PRO A 83 7.37 -12.01 11.41
CA PRO A 83 7.53 -12.35 10.00
C PRO A 83 6.38 -11.84 9.11
N ILE A 84 5.15 -11.79 9.64
CA ILE A 84 3.99 -11.24 8.95
C ILE A 84 4.15 -9.73 8.77
N LEU A 85 4.38 -9.01 9.86
CA LEU A 85 4.48 -7.54 9.86
C LEU A 85 5.67 -7.07 9.04
N ASP A 86 6.85 -7.67 9.23
CA ASP A 86 8.07 -7.36 8.49
C ASP A 86 7.86 -7.62 7.00
N GLY A 87 7.27 -8.77 6.63
CA GLY A 87 6.97 -9.12 5.25
C GLY A 87 5.99 -8.14 4.58
N LEU A 88 4.87 -7.82 5.24
CA LEU A 88 3.89 -6.87 4.69
C LEU A 88 4.50 -5.47 4.53
N LEU A 89 5.20 -4.96 5.54
CA LEU A 89 5.88 -3.67 5.47
C LEU A 89 6.94 -3.67 4.35
N HIS A 90 7.71 -4.74 4.23
CA HIS A 90 8.73 -4.90 3.19
C HIS A 90 8.09 -4.80 1.80
N TRP A 91 7.06 -5.60 1.52
CA TRP A 91 6.39 -5.60 0.21
C TRP A 91 5.71 -4.27 -0.11
N MET A 92 5.16 -3.60 0.89
CA MET A 92 4.50 -2.31 0.71
C MET A 92 5.48 -1.20 0.28
N VAL A 93 6.69 -1.18 0.84
CA VAL A 93 7.72 -0.16 0.55
C VAL A 93 8.75 -0.61 -0.50
N SER A 94 8.65 -1.84 -0.98
CA SER A 94 9.56 -2.42 -1.96
C SER A 94 9.56 -1.63 -3.27
N PRO A 95 10.74 -1.42 -3.91
CA PRO A 95 10.84 -0.82 -5.24
C PRO A 95 10.37 -1.82 -6.31
N GLY A 96 9.09 -2.18 -6.29
CA GLY A 96 8.44 -2.89 -7.41
C GLY A 96 8.04 -1.92 -8.51
N PRO A 97 7.69 -2.42 -9.72
CA PRO A 97 7.05 -1.57 -10.72
C PRO A 97 5.83 -0.88 -10.08
N LEU A 98 5.61 0.39 -10.41
CA LEU A 98 4.39 1.07 -9.97
C LEU A 98 3.17 0.23 -10.42
N PRO A 99 2.05 0.21 -9.66
CA PRO A 99 0.92 -0.71 -9.85
C PRO A 99 0.16 -0.58 -11.20
N PHE A 100 0.73 0.10 -12.19
CA PHE A 100 0.15 0.41 -13.49
C PHE A 100 1.09 0.07 -14.66
N SER A 101 1.91 -0.98 -14.53
CA SER A 101 2.18 -1.78 -15.74
C SER A 101 0.82 -2.33 -16.18
N ASN A 102 0.35 -1.96 -17.38
CA ASN A 102 -0.89 -2.44 -17.99
C ASN A 102 -0.83 -3.94 -18.34
N SER A 103 -0.20 -4.73 -17.49
CA SER A 103 -0.04 -6.15 -17.65
C SER A 103 -1.29 -6.85 -17.11
N PRO A 104 -1.90 -7.79 -17.85
CA PRO A 104 -3.04 -8.58 -17.43
C PRO A 104 -2.68 -9.68 -16.39
N LEU A 105 -1.53 -9.53 -15.74
CA LEU A 105 -0.94 -10.49 -14.81
C LEU A 105 -1.43 -10.26 -13.35
N PRO A 106 -1.23 -11.26 -12.45
CA PRO A 106 -1.94 -11.40 -11.18
C PRO A 106 -1.79 -10.20 -10.23
N ALA A 107 -2.68 -10.11 -9.25
CA ALA A 107 -2.81 -8.96 -8.35
C ALA A 107 -1.43 -8.46 -7.84
N HIS A 108 -1.09 -7.22 -8.21
CA HIS A 108 0.19 -6.61 -7.82
C HIS A 108 0.43 -6.78 -6.31
N PRO A 109 1.57 -7.33 -5.85
CA PRO A 109 1.82 -7.62 -4.43
C PRO A 109 1.46 -6.49 -3.46
N GLN A 110 1.76 -5.24 -3.83
CA GLN A 110 1.40 -4.06 -3.03
C GLN A 110 -0.11 -3.87 -2.82
N ARG A 111 -0.96 -4.30 -3.76
CA ARG A 111 -2.43 -4.21 -3.64
C ARG A 111 -2.95 -5.17 -2.58
N LEU A 112 -2.52 -6.44 -2.64
CA LEU A 112 -2.86 -7.46 -1.63
C LEU A 112 -2.35 -7.06 -0.25
N VAL A 113 -1.13 -6.53 -0.20
CA VAL A 113 -0.49 -6.08 1.04
C VAL A 113 -1.21 -4.85 1.61
N LEU A 114 -1.59 -3.87 0.77
CA LEU A 114 -2.38 -2.71 1.21
C LEU A 114 -3.72 -3.17 1.79
N GLU A 115 -4.44 -4.06 1.10
CA GLU A 115 -5.70 -4.61 1.59
C GLU A 115 -5.52 -5.33 2.95
N CYS A 116 -4.49 -6.16 3.06
CA CYS A 116 -4.14 -6.86 4.29
C CYS A 116 -3.84 -5.89 5.44
N LEU A 117 -2.98 -4.89 5.21
CA LEU A 117 -2.64 -3.87 6.19
C LEU A 117 -3.86 -3.04 6.61
N CYS A 118 -4.74 -2.67 5.67
CA CYS A 118 -5.98 -1.96 5.98
C CYS A 118 -6.87 -2.79 6.90
N LYS A 119 -7.07 -4.08 6.60
CA LYS A 119 -7.89 -4.96 7.44
C LYS A 119 -7.27 -5.22 8.81
N LEU A 120 -5.96 -5.43 8.88
CA LEU A 120 -5.24 -5.57 10.17
C LEU A 120 -5.36 -4.30 11.02
N SER A 121 -5.27 -3.13 10.38
CA SER A 121 -5.31 -1.83 11.06
C SER A 121 -6.60 -1.49 11.78
N ILE A 122 -7.67 -2.24 11.52
CA ILE A 122 -8.96 -2.09 12.23
C ILE A 122 -8.80 -2.44 13.72
N GLN A 123 -7.85 -3.31 14.08
CA GLN A 123 -7.61 -3.73 15.44
C GLN A 123 -6.42 -2.96 16.05
N GLY A 124 -6.63 -2.33 17.21
CA GLY A 124 -5.60 -1.52 17.88
C GLY A 124 -4.31 -2.29 18.19
N GLY A 125 -4.42 -3.52 18.72
CA GLY A 125 -3.23 -4.33 19.03
C GLY A 125 -2.37 -4.65 17.80
N ASN A 126 -2.98 -4.79 16.62
CA ASN A 126 -2.22 -4.95 15.37
C ASN A 126 -1.50 -3.66 14.96
N ILE A 127 -2.10 -2.49 15.21
CA ILE A 127 -1.46 -1.19 14.98
C ILE A 127 -0.25 -1.01 15.90
N ASP A 128 -0.40 -1.34 17.18
CA ASP A 128 0.69 -1.24 18.16
C ASP A 128 1.89 -2.10 17.71
N LEU A 129 1.63 -3.34 17.29
CA LEU A 129 2.67 -4.23 16.77
C LEU A 129 3.28 -3.72 15.45
N LEU A 130 2.46 -3.19 14.54
CA LEU A 130 2.92 -2.65 13.26
C LEU A 130 3.85 -1.46 13.46
N LEU A 131 3.52 -0.56 14.38
CA LEU A 131 4.32 0.62 14.74
C LEU A 131 5.55 0.25 15.60
N ALA A 132 5.49 -0.85 16.35
CA ALA A 132 6.64 -1.41 17.05
C ALA A 132 7.63 -2.14 16.11
N THR A 133 7.24 -2.43 14.87
CA THR A 133 8.09 -3.20 13.94
C THR A 133 9.24 -2.33 13.39
N PRO A 134 10.52 -2.66 13.67
CA PRO A 134 11.67 -1.90 13.18
C PRO A 134 11.97 -2.20 11.69
N PRO A 135 12.74 -1.33 11.01
CA PRO A 135 13.21 -0.02 11.43
C PRO A 135 12.18 1.10 11.16
N PHE A 136 12.18 2.16 11.98
CA PHE A 136 11.27 3.31 11.82
C PHE A 136 11.36 3.98 10.43
N SER A 137 12.55 4.01 9.82
CA SER A 137 12.76 4.53 8.46
C SER A 137 11.94 3.80 7.39
N ARG A 138 11.53 2.55 7.66
CA ARG A 138 10.60 1.80 6.81
C ARG A 138 9.18 2.33 6.94
N GLN A 139 8.76 2.71 8.13
CA GLN A 139 7.44 3.30 8.39
C GLN A 139 7.34 4.68 7.73
N GLU A 140 8.39 5.49 7.76
CA GLU A 140 8.42 6.76 7.03
C GLU A 140 8.20 6.55 5.52
N LYS A 141 8.87 5.55 4.93
CA LYS A 141 8.66 5.17 3.52
C LYS A 141 7.24 4.69 3.27
N LEU A 142 6.66 3.91 4.19
CA LEU A 142 5.26 3.49 4.12
C LEU A 142 4.34 4.72 4.05
N PHE A 143 4.53 5.71 4.94
CA PHE A 143 3.73 6.93 4.94
C PHE A 143 3.87 7.69 3.61
N THR A 144 5.08 7.79 3.07
CA THR A 144 5.31 8.38 1.74
C THR A 144 4.54 7.65 0.63
N VAL A 145 4.53 6.31 0.65
CA VAL A 145 3.81 5.49 -0.34
C VAL A 145 2.30 5.67 -0.21
N LEU A 146 1.75 5.64 0.99
CA LEU A 146 0.31 5.82 1.22
C LEU A 146 -0.16 7.21 0.82
N LEU A 147 0.59 8.27 1.15
CA LEU A 147 0.29 9.62 0.70
C LEU A 147 0.33 9.75 -0.83
N ARG A 148 1.21 9.00 -1.50
CA ARG A 148 1.21 8.92 -2.97
C ARG A 148 -0.04 8.25 -3.51
N TYR A 149 -0.58 7.23 -2.85
CA TYR A 149 -1.88 6.64 -3.21
C TYR A 149 -3.03 7.63 -2.99
N ILE A 150 -2.99 8.45 -1.94
CA ILE A 150 -4.00 9.51 -1.75
C ILE A 150 -3.99 10.52 -2.92
N ALA A 151 -2.82 10.84 -3.46
CA ALA A 151 -2.73 11.75 -4.61
C ALA A 151 -3.26 11.13 -5.93
N GLN A 152 -3.48 9.83 -6.00
CA GLN A 152 -3.89 9.12 -7.22
C GLN A 152 -5.40 9.05 -7.39
N ARG A 153 -5.99 10.11 -7.98
CA ARG A 153 -7.44 10.21 -8.19
C ARG A 153 -8.06 9.12 -9.08
N LYS A 154 -7.28 8.46 -9.95
CA LYS A 154 -7.78 7.41 -10.85
C LYS A 154 -8.07 6.08 -10.14
N ALA A 155 -7.55 5.87 -8.93
CA ALA A 155 -7.61 4.61 -8.21
C ALA A 155 -8.32 4.75 -6.86
N GLN A 156 -9.62 5.06 -6.92
CA GLN A 156 -10.42 5.45 -5.75
C GLN A 156 -10.34 4.46 -4.59
N VAL A 157 -10.43 3.14 -4.86
CA VAL A 157 -10.35 2.11 -3.81
C VAL A 157 -9.03 2.17 -3.04
N TYR A 158 -7.90 2.30 -3.74
CA TYR A 158 -6.58 2.38 -3.09
C TYR A 158 -6.39 3.71 -2.36
N ARG A 159 -7.02 4.78 -2.87
CA ARG A 159 -7.04 6.09 -2.23
C ARG A 159 -7.73 6.02 -0.87
N GLU A 160 -8.92 5.43 -0.81
CA GLU A 160 -9.70 5.23 0.41
C GLU A 160 -8.99 4.31 1.41
N MET A 161 -8.44 3.18 0.92
CA MET A 161 -7.62 2.28 1.73
C MET A 161 -6.41 3.00 2.34
N ALA A 162 -5.71 3.83 1.57
CA ALA A 162 -4.56 4.59 2.06
C ALA A 162 -4.96 5.62 3.13
N VAL A 163 -6.08 6.33 2.95
CA VAL A 163 -6.62 7.24 3.97
C VAL A 163 -6.98 6.48 5.24
N ALA A 164 -7.69 5.35 5.12
CA ALA A 164 -8.09 4.54 6.25
C ALA A 164 -6.88 4.04 7.05
N LEU A 165 -5.88 3.48 6.37
CA LEU A 165 -4.66 2.99 7.02
C LEU A 165 -3.87 4.12 7.69
N LEU A 166 -3.69 5.27 7.02
CA LEU A 166 -3.03 6.44 7.63
C LEU A 166 -3.79 6.98 8.85
N SER A 167 -5.13 6.95 8.81
CA SER A 167 -5.96 7.36 9.93
C SER A 167 -5.76 6.46 11.15
N HIS A 168 -5.78 5.14 10.97
CA HIS A 168 -5.53 4.19 12.06
C HIS A 168 -4.10 4.30 12.61
N LEU A 169 -3.09 4.45 11.73
CA LEU A 169 -1.69 4.64 12.13
C LEU A 169 -1.48 5.93 12.94
N ALA A 170 -2.08 7.05 12.50
CA ALA A 170 -1.98 8.32 13.20
C ALA A 170 -2.69 8.32 14.55
N GLN A 171 -3.76 7.53 14.70
CA GLN A 171 -4.47 7.36 15.98
C GLN A 171 -3.74 6.42 16.94
N GLY A 172 -2.94 5.47 16.44
CA GLY A 172 -2.22 4.50 17.25
C GLY A 172 -1.03 5.07 18.02
N ASP A 173 -0.30 6.03 17.44
CA ASP A 173 0.89 6.61 18.08
C ASP A 173 1.10 8.09 17.67
N PRO A 174 1.31 9.00 18.64
CA PRO A 174 1.66 10.39 18.35
C PRO A 174 2.90 10.55 17.48
N THR A 175 3.91 9.68 17.60
CA THR A 175 5.13 9.76 16.77
C THR A 175 4.81 9.46 15.31
N ALA A 176 3.99 8.44 15.05
CA ALA A 176 3.46 8.15 13.72
C ALA A 176 2.65 9.33 13.15
N SER A 177 1.77 9.94 13.96
CA SER A 177 0.99 11.13 13.56
C SER A 177 1.87 12.31 13.15
N CYS A 178 2.89 12.63 13.96
CA CYS A 178 3.89 13.66 13.65
C CYS A 178 4.64 13.33 12.36
N ALA A 179 5.12 12.09 12.22
CA ALA A 179 5.85 11.65 11.04
C ALA A 179 5.01 11.72 9.76
N ILE A 180 3.73 11.34 9.81
CA ILE A 180 2.79 11.46 8.68
C ILE A 180 2.60 12.93 8.30
N THR A 181 2.46 13.83 9.27
CA THR A 181 2.27 15.26 9.03
C THR A 181 3.52 15.92 8.44
N MET A 182 4.71 15.49 8.85
CA MET A 182 5.99 15.99 8.34
C MET A 182 6.31 15.53 6.91
N GLN A 183 5.56 14.57 6.35
CA GLN A 183 5.73 14.16 4.95
C GLN A 183 5.36 15.31 3.99
N LYS A 184 6.15 15.44 2.92
CA LYS A 184 5.94 16.48 1.90
C LYS A 184 4.55 16.32 1.26
N GLY A 185 3.74 17.39 1.34
CA GLY A 185 2.41 17.42 0.73
C GLY A 185 1.33 16.65 1.49
N SER A 186 1.61 16.20 2.73
CA SER A 186 0.67 15.41 3.55
C SER A 186 -0.68 16.09 3.71
N VAL A 187 -0.70 17.29 4.31
CA VAL A 187 -1.92 18.07 4.54
C VAL A 187 -2.65 18.36 3.23
N GLY A 188 -1.93 18.77 2.18
CA GLY A 188 -2.52 19.08 0.87
C GLY A 188 -3.19 17.86 0.22
N ASN A 189 -2.60 16.67 0.36
CA ASN A 189 -3.21 15.43 -0.16
C ASN A 189 -4.51 15.07 0.58
N PHE A 190 -4.55 15.23 1.91
CA PHE A 190 -5.77 15.01 2.69
C PHE A 190 -6.86 16.03 2.38
N VAL A 191 -6.51 17.31 2.30
CA VAL A 191 -7.46 18.37 1.90
C VAL A 191 -8.02 18.08 0.52
N GLY A 192 -7.17 17.77 -0.46
CA GLY A 192 -7.64 17.42 -1.81
C GLY A 192 -8.49 16.14 -1.86
N PHE A 193 -8.28 15.18 -0.95
CA PHE A 193 -9.17 14.02 -0.79
C PHE A 193 -10.55 14.42 -0.29
N LEU A 194 -10.62 15.29 0.72
CA LEU A 194 -11.88 15.78 1.26
C LEU A 194 -12.65 16.65 0.26
N GLU A 195 -11.96 17.55 -0.44
CA GLU A 195 -12.55 18.40 -1.48
C GLU A 195 -13.17 17.58 -2.61
N ASP A 196 -12.46 16.54 -3.08
CA ASP A 196 -12.99 15.62 -4.09
C ASP A 196 -14.21 14.86 -3.54
N GLY A 197 -14.16 14.38 -2.30
CA GLY A 197 -15.28 13.68 -1.65
C GLY A 197 -16.53 14.56 -1.50
N VAL A 198 -16.36 15.82 -1.08
CA VAL A 198 -17.45 16.81 -1.01
C VAL A 198 -18.04 17.06 -2.40
N SER A 199 -17.18 17.25 -3.41
CA SER A 199 -17.61 17.48 -4.79
C SER A 199 -18.43 16.29 -5.33
N MET A 200 -18.01 15.05 -5.03
CA MET A 200 -18.74 13.85 -5.41
C MET A 200 -20.10 13.74 -4.70
N ALA A 201 -20.15 14.03 -3.40
CA ALA A 201 -21.40 14.02 -2.65
C ALA A 201 -22.40 15.07 -3.17
N GLN A 202 -21.93 16.28 -3.50
CA GLN A 202 -22.74 17.34 -4.09
C GLN A 202 -23.29 16.94 -5.47
N TYR A 203 -22.46 16.31 -6.31
CA TYR A 203 -22.89 15.82 -7.62
C TYR A 203 -24.00 14.77 -7.50
N GLN A 204 -23.89 13.84 -6.55
CA GLN A 204 -24.91 12.81 -6.32
C GLN A 204 -26.23 13.40 -5.78
N GLN A 205 -26.16 14.44 -4.96
CA GLN A 205 -27.34 15.10 -4.41
C GLN A 205 -28.06 16.00 -5.42
N ASN A 206 -27.36 16.51 -6.44
CA ASN A 206 -27.96 17.49 -7.36
C ASN A 206 -27.53 17.36 -8.84
N PRO A 207 -27.79 16.20 -9.49
CA PRO A 207 -27.37 15.96 -10.87
C PRO A 207 -28.02 16.91 -11.90
N HIS A 208 -29.21 17.46 -11.59
CA HIS A 208 -29.98 18.31 -12.52
C HIS A 208 -29.72 19.83 -12.37
N SER A 209 -29.16 20.31 -11.26
CA SER A 209 -28.93 21.75 -11.06
C SER A 209 -27.82 22.33 -11.93
N LEU A 210 -26.91 21.51 -12.46
CA LEU A 210 -25.86 21.96 -13.39
C LEU A 210 -26.34 22.09 -14.83
N LEU A 211 -27.42 21.40 -15.23
CA LEU A 211 -28.01 21.54 -16.56
C LEU A 211 -28.76 22.88 -16.74
N HIS A 212 -29.14 23.54 -15.65
CA HIS A 212 -29.82 24.83 -15.68
C HIS A 212 -28.90 26.07 -15.69
N MET A 213 -27.59 25.89 -15.51
CA MET A 213 -26.60 27.00 -15.61
C MET A 213 -26.18 27.32 -17.06
N GLY A 214 -26.63 26.54 -18.05
CA GLY A 214 -26.27 26.73 -19.46
C GLY A 214 -27.22 27.60 -20.29
N HIS A 215 -28.34 28.05 -19.73
CA HIS A 215 -29.27 28.92 -20.46
C HIS A 215 -29.22 30.35 -19.92
N PRO A 216 -28.61 31.32 -20.64
CA PRO A 216 -28.91 32.72 -20.38
C PRO A 216 -30.41 32.94 -20.61
N PRO A 217 -31.11 33.71 -19.76
CA PRO A 217 -32.49 34.08 -20.04
C PRO A 217 -32.50 34.89 -21.33
N TRP A 218 -33.09 34.31 -22.38
CA TRP A 218 -33.39 35.00 -23.62
C TRP A 218 -34.18 36.28 -23.29
N THR A 219 -33.53 37.43 -23.45
CA THR A 219 -34.20 38.73 -23.43
C THR A 219 -35.21 38.76 -24.57
N ARG A 220 -36.50 38.90 -24.25
CA ARG A 220 -37.57 39.12 -25.23
C ARG A 220 -37.27 40.40 -26.03
N PRO A 221 -37.43 40.41 -27.36
CA PRO A 221 -37.38 41.65 -28.12
C PRO A 221 -38.60 42.50 -27.76
N ALA A 222 -38.36 43.77 -27.42
CA ALA A 222 -39.42 44.75 -27.23
C ALA A 222 -40.14 44.97 -28.57
N SER A 223 -41.45 44.74 -28.57
CA SER A 223 -42.35 45.16 -29.63
C SER A 223 -42.88 46.57 -29.33
N THR A 224 -42.97 47.37 -30.40
CA THR A 224 -43.50 48.75 -30.57
C THR A 224 -42.61 49.89 -30.14
#